data_AF-A0A9P7JJM6-F1
#
_entry.id   AF-A0A9P7JJM6-F1
#
_cell.length_a   1.000
_cell.length_b   1.000
_cell.length_c   1.000
_cell.angle_alpha   90.00
_cell.angle_beta   90.00
_cell.angle_gamma   90.00
#
_symmetry.space_group_name_H-M   'P 1'
#
loop_
_entity.id
_entity.type
_entity.pdbx_description
1 polymer ?
#
loop_
_entity_poly.entity_id
_entity_poly.type
_entity_poly.pdbx_seq_one_letter_code
_entity_poly.pdbx_strand_id
1 'polypeptide(L)'
;MVSVVPRSFSMPSPSAKQELQLNELGSLTDAVEPFARLLSQTGRSVRLHCSVPMWSSPSDTCLDLHDLHDLRSRILLFVHDLLELLRSAGIPASYRLAPSNSSLCFICALPTELSAPKVRSAAVEILQNANIHAREKVLLADLECGPALIIS
;
A
#
# COMPACT_ATOMS: atom_id res chain seq x y z
N MET A 1 -22.65 -13.76 55.51
CA MET A 1 -21.51 -14.34 54.75
C MET A 1 -21.45 -13.64 53.40
N VAL A 2 -20.53 -12.69 53.23
CA VAL A 2 -20.36 -11.97 51.95
C VAL A 2 -19.13 -12.59 51.27
N SER A 3 -19.35 -13.33 50.20
CA SER A 3 -18.30 -14.00 49.43
C SER A 3 -17.69 -13.02 48.44
N VAL A 4 -16.40 -12.72 48.60
CA VAL A 4 -15.64 -11.87 47.68
C VAL A 4 -14.93 -12.79 46.69
N VAL A 5 -15.38 -12.79 45.43
CA VAL A 5 -14.67 -13.47 44.34
C VAL A 5 -13.63 -12.50 43.76
N PRO A 6 -12.36 -12.91 43.59
CA PRO A 6 -11.34 -12.02 43.05
C PRO A 6 -11.59 -11.76 41.56
N ARG A 7 -11.61 -10.47 41.19
CA ARG A 7 -11.64 -10.00 39.80
C ARG A 7 -10.34 -10.46 39.12
N SER A 8 -10.49 -11.29 38.10
CA SER A 8 -9.40 -11.71 37.21
C SER A 8 -8.77 -10.47 36.58
N PHE A 9 -7.49 -10.24 36.84
CA PHE A 9 -6.68 -9.31 36.08
C PHE A 9 -6.53 -9.87 34.66
N SER A 10 -7.25 -9.28 33.71
CA SER A 10 -6.94 -9.47 32.29
C SER A 10 -5.70 -8.66 31.98
N MET A 11 -4.59 -9.36 31.73
CA MET A 11 -3.40 -8.78 31.10
C MET A 11 -3.77 -8.31 29.69
N PRO A 12 -3.46 -7.05 29.31
CA PRO A 12 -3.57 -6.65 27.91
C PRO A 12 -2.49 -7.42 27.11
N SER A 13 -2.94 -8.32 26.24
CA SER A 13 -2.09 -8.95 25.23
C SER A 13 -1.50 -7.89 24.29
N PRO A 14 -0.20 -7.91 23.97
CA PRO A 14 0.37 -7.10 22.92
C PRO A 14 0.00 -7.70 21.56
N SER A 15 -1.22 -7.41 21.11
CA SER A 15 -1.63 -7.61 19.72
C SER A 15 -2.67 -6.55 19.41
N ALA A 16 -2.22 -5.30 19.40
CA ALA A 16 -2.86 -4.30 18.57
C ALA A 16 -2.62 -4.74 17.13
N LYS A 17 -3.45 -5.67 16.64
CA LYS A 17 -3.65 -5.85 15.22
C LYS A 17 -4.17 -4.51 14.74
N GLN A 18 -3.30 -3.74 14.11
CA GLN A 18 -3.69 -2.50 13.48
C GLN A 18 -4.78 -2.87 12.47
N GLU A 19 -6.02 -2.50 12.76
CA GLU A 19 -7.12 -2.66 11.80
C GLU A 19 -6.80 -1.75 10.62
N LEU A 20 -6.12 -2.32 9.63
CA LEU A 20 -5.82 -1.63 8.39
C LEU A 20 -7.12 -1.29 7.71
N GLN A 21 -7.45 -0.01 7.68
CA GLN A 21 -8.58 0.48 6.91
C GLN A 21 -8.20 0.37 5.43
N LEU A 22 -8.54 -0.77 4.82
CA LEU A 22 -8.43 -1.01 3.40
C LEU A 22 -9.67 -0.44 2.72
N ASN A 23 -9.51 0.68 2.03
CA ASN A 23 -10.57 1.27 1.21
C ASN A 23 -10.39 0.85 -0.24
N GLU A 24 -11.44 0.28 -0.85
CA GLU A 24 -11.43 -0.06 -2.27
C GLU A 24 -11.67 1.20 -3.11
N LEU A 25 -10.73 1.54 -4.00
CA LEU A 25 -10.81 2.72 -4.88
C LEU A 25 -11.32 2.39 -6.28
N GLY A 26 -11.73 1.14 -6.52
CA GLY A 26 -12.19 0.67 -7.82
C GLY A 26 -11.03 0.46 -8.78
N SER A 27 -11.08 1.11 -9.96
CA SER A 27 -10.08 0.95 -11.02
C SER A 27 -8.81 1.77 -10.76
N LEU A 28 -7.73 1.43 -11.45
CA LEU A 28 -6.45 2.13 -11.32
C LEU A 28 -6.53 3.61 -11.75
N THR A 29 -7.29 3.89 -12.81
CA THR A 29 -7.54 5.26 -13.29
C THR A 29 -8.35 6.08 -12.29
N ASP A 30 -9.36 5.48 -11.66
CA ASP A 30 -10.19 6.17 -10.67
C ASP A 30 -9.44 6.43 -9.37
N ALA A 31 -8.42 5.61 -9.07
CA ALA A 31 -7.62 5.73 -7.86
C ALA A 31 -6.57 6.86 -7.91
N VAL A 32 -6.21 7.36 -9.11
CA VAL A 32 -5.17 8.39 -9.27
C VAL A 32 -5.56 9.67 -8.53
N GLU A 33 -6.77 10.16 -8.77
CA GLU A 33 -7.22 11.47 -8.27
C GLU A 33 -7.45 11.48 -6.74
N PRO A 34 -8.12 10.49 -6.12
CA PRO A 34 -8.22 10.41 -4.66
C PRO A 34 -6.85 10.33 -3.98
N PHE A 35 -5.92 9.56 -4.56
CA PHE A 35 -4.59 9.43 -4.01
C PHE A 35 -3.79 10.72 -4.16
N ALA A 36 -3.82 11.37 -5.32
CA ALA A 36 -3.20 12.68 -5.53
C ALA A 36 -3.75 13.73 -4.55
N ARG A 37 -5.06 13.73 -4.28
CA ARG A 37 -5.69 14.63 -3.30
C ARG A 37 -5.17 14.38 -1.89
N LEU A 38 -5.07 13.12 -1.46
CA LEU A 38 -4.49 12.75 -0.16
C LEU A 38 -3.05 13.27 -0.02
N LEU A 39 -2.23 13.10 -1.07
CA LEU A 39 -0.85 13.58 -1.06
C LEU A 39 -0.76 15.11 -1.04
N SER A 40 -1.66 15.77 -1.76
CA SER A 40 -1.70 17.23 -1.85
C SER A 40 -2.04 17.91 -0.52
N GLN A 41 -2.87 17.27 0.31
CA GLN A 41 -3.18 17.77 1.65
C GLN A 41 -1.95 17.85 2.56
N THR A 42 -0.93 17.03 2.31
CA THR A 42 0.30 17.04 3.12
C THR A 42 1.23 18.21 2.77
N GLY A 43 1.09 18.82 1.58
CA GLY A 43 1.82 20.01 1.15
C GLY A 43 3.35 19.88 1.10
N ARG A 44 3.90 18.67 1.18
CA ARG A 44 5.34 18.39 1.29
C ARG A 44 5.86 17.70 0.03
N SER A 45 7.18 17.76 -0.18
CA SER A 45 7.85 16.97 -1.22
C SER A 45 7.66 15.48 -0.96
N VAL A 46 7.02 14.79 -1.90
CA VAL A 46 6.68 13.37 -1.79
C VAL A 46 7.65 12.52 -2.60
N ARG A 47 8.08 11.40 -2.03
CA ARG A 47 8.77 10.33 -2.75
C ARG A 47 7.89 9.08 -2.76
N LEU A 48 7.48 8.67 -3.95
CA LEU A 48 6.73 7.46 -4.19
C LEU A 48 7.67 6.25 -4.21
N HIS A 49 7.40 5.26 -3.38
CA HIS A 49 8.10 3.98 -3.38
C HIS A 49 7.18 2.94 -3.99
N CYS A 50 7.54 2.49 -5.19
CA CYS A 50 6.71 1.56 -5.97
C CYS A 50 7.41 0.21 -6.03
N SER A 51 6.73 -0.85 -5.59
CA SER A 51 7.18 -2.21 -5.81
C SER A 51 6.76 -2.67 -7.20
N VAL A 52 7.68 -3.30 -7.93
CA VAL A 52 7.42 -3.85 -9.26
C VAL A 52 7.45 -5.37 -9.14
N PRO A 53 6.36 -6.07 -9.42
CA PRO A 53 6.28 -7.51 -9.23
C PRO A 53 7.17 -8.20 -10.27
N MET A 54 8.28 -8.80 -9.85
CA MET A 54 9.27 -9.47 -10.71
C MET A 54 8.92 -10.93 -10.98
N TRP A 55 8.26 -11.58 -10.02
CA TRP A 55 7.87 -12.98 -10.09
C TRP A 55 6.67 -13.23 -9.18
N SER A 56 5.79 -14.13 -9.57
CA SER A 56 4.70 -14.63 -8.73
C SER A 56 5.02 -16.04 -8.26
N SER A 57 4.80 -16.32 -6.97
CA SER A 57 4.78 -17.71 -6.51
C SER A 57 3.59 -18.42 -7.18
N PRO A 58 3.73 -19.69 -7.59
CA PRO A 58 2.63 -20.44 -8.22
C PRO A 58 1.40 -20.58 -7.31
N SER A 59 1.54 -20.31 -6.02
CA SER A 59 0.50 -20.34 -5.00
C SER A 59 -0.18 -18.99 -4.71
N ASP A 60 0.44 -17.86 -5.07
CA ASP A 60 -0.01 -16.53 -4.60
C ASP A 60 -1.17 -15.97 -5.41
N THR A 61 -1.17 -16.20 -6.73
CA THR A 61 -2.22 -15.75 -7.63
C THR A 61 -1.97 -16.45 -8.97
N CYS A 62 -3.00 -17.04 -9.58
CA CYS A 62 -2.88 -17.75 -10.87
C CYS A 62 -2.73 -16.75 -12.04
N LEU A 63 -1.75 -15.84 -11.95
CA LEU A 63 -1.40 -14.88 -12.99
C LEU A 63 -0.40 -15.52 -13.93
N ASP A 64 -0.69 -15.44 -15.22
CA ASP A 64 0.30 -15.83 -16.22
C ASP A 64 1.34 -14.71 -16.43
N LEU A 65 2.35 -14.99 -17.26
CA LEU A 65 3.39 -14.00 -17.55
C LEU A 65 2.85 -12.76 -18.28
N HIS A 66 1.73 -12.89 -18.99
CA HIS A 66 1.09 -11.80 -19.70
C HIS A 66 0.42 -10.85 -18.71
N ASP A 67 -0.36 -11.38 -17.79
CA ASP A 67 -1.00 -10.61 -16.71
C ASP A 67 0.03 -9.84 -15.89
N LEU A 68 1.17 -10.47 -15.58
CA LEU A 68 2.25 -9.84 -14.82
C LEU A 68 2.88 -8.68 -15.61
N HIS A 69 3.03 -8.84 -16.92
CA HIS A 69 3.53 -7.79 -17.80
C HIS A 69 2.55 -6.63 -17.94
N ASP A 70 1.26 -6.93 -18.08
CA ASP A 70 0.19 -5.94 -18.15
C ASP A 70 0.08 -5.17 -16.84
N LEU A 71 0.15 -5.86 -15.70
CA LEU A 71 0.18 -5.24 -14.38
C LEU A 71 1.36 -4.26 -14.27
N ARG A 72 2.58 -4.68 -14.62
CA ARG A 72 3.77 -3.79 -14.63
C ARG A 72 3.54 -2.55 -15.49
N SER A 73 2.98 -2.72 -16.68
CA SER A 73 2.71 -1.61 -17.60
C SER A 73 1.70 -0.64 -17.03
N ARG A 74 0.59 -1.14 -16.48
CA ARG A 74 -0.45 -0.34 -15.82
C ARG A 74 0.10 0.46 -14.64
N ILE A 75 0.95 -0.16 -13.81
CA ILE A 75 1.58 0.50 -12.66
C ILE A 75 2.46 1.67 -13.10
N LEU A 76 3.28 1.47 -14.13
CA LEU A 76 4.18 2.51 -14.61
C LEU A 76 3.38 3.72 -15.13
N LEU A 77 2.32 3.47 -15.91
CA LEU A 77 1.42 4.53 -16.37
C LEU A 77 0.77 5.27 -15.19
N PHE A 78 0.24 4.54 -14.21
CA PHE A 78 -0.33 5.14 -13.00
C PHE A 78 0.66 6.04 -12.25
N VAL A 79 1.90 5.58 -12.05
CA VAL A 79 2.94 6.37 -11.40
C VAL A 79 3.25 7.63 -12.21
N HIS A 80 3.28 7.53 -13.52
CA HIS A 80 3.49 8.68 -14.40
C HIS A 80 2.35 9.70 -14.29
N ASP A 81 1.09 9.27 -14.40
CA ASP A 81 -0.10 10.14 -14.31
C ASP A 81 -0.18 10.82 -12.94
N LEU A 82 0.09 10.07 -11.88
CA LEU A 82 0.12 10.59 -10.52
C LEU A 82 1.21 11.65 -10.34
N LEU A 83 2.42 11.41 -10.86
CA LEU A 83 3.50 12.39 -10.79
C LEU A 83 3.18 13.66 -11.59
N GLU A 84 2.52 13.53 -12.74
CA GLU A 84 2.09 14.68 -13.53
C GLU A 84 1.06 15.53 -12.78
N LEU A 85 0.06 14.90 -12.17
CA LEU A 85 -0.94 15.58 -11.34
C LEU A 85 -0.33 16.26 -10.12
N LEU A 86 0.62 15.62 -9.44
CA LEU A 86 1.29 16.25 -8.29
C LEU A 86 2.14 17.45 -8.73
N ARG A 87 2.84 17.34 -9.86
CA ARG A 87 3.64 18.45 -10.39
C ARG A 87 2.78 19.61 -10.86
N SER A 88 1.64 19.35 -11.50
CA SER A 88 0.70 20.40 -11.93
C SER A 88 0.06 21.11 -10.73
N ALA A 89 -0.10 20.42 -9.59
CA ALA A 89 -0.46 20.99 -8.31
C ALA A 89 0.69 21.72 -7.58
N GLY A 90 1.89 21.80 -8.18
CA GLY A 90 3.05 22.49 -7.60
C GLY A 90 3.80 21.69 -6.53
N ILE A 91 3.53 20.39 -6.39
CA ILE A 91 4.15 19.53 -5.39
C ILE A 91 5.37 18.84 -6.01
N PRO A 92 6.58 19.03 -5.46
CA PRO A 92 7.75 18.28 -5.90
C PRO A 92 7.55 16.80 -5.59
N ALA A 93 7.48 15.97 -6.64
CA ALA A 93 7.27 14.54 -6.51
C ALA A 93 8.37 13.75 -7.24
N SER A 94 8.92 12.75 -6.55
CA SER A 94 9.90 11.80 -7.10
C SER A 94 9.39 10.37 -6.91
N TYR A 95 9.93 9.40 -7.65
CA TYR A 95 9.58 7.99 -7.48
C TYR A 95 10.81 7.10 -7.46
N ARG A 96 10.69 5.93 -6.82
CA ARG A 96 11.68 4.87 -6.80
C ARG A 96 10.99 3.54 -7.04
N LEU A 97 11.42 2.84 -8.10
CA LEU A 97 11.01 1.48 -8.36
C LEU A 97 11.89 0.50 -7.57
N ALA A 98 11.27 -0.52 -6.99
CA ALA A 98 11.95 -1.60 -6.30
C ALA A 98 11.40 -2.95 -6.75
N PRO A 99 12.24 -3.92 -7.14
CA PRO A 99 11.75 -5.25 -7.48
C PRO A 99 11.11 -5.94 -6.26
N SER A 100 10.04 -6.69 -6.49
CA SER A 100 9.30 -7.48 -5.50
C SER A 100 9.09 -8.92 -5.99
N ASN A 101 9.06 -9.87 -5.07
CA ASN A 101 8.79 -11.28 -5.35
C ASN A 101 7.31 -11.66 -5.12
N SER A 102 6.43 -10.66 -5.07
CA SER A 102 4.98 -10.83 -4.95
C SER A 102 4.31 -10.57 -6.29
N SER A 103 3.16 -11.20 -6.52
CA SER A 103 2.23 -10.90 -7.62
C SER A 103 1.54 -9.54 -7.50
N LEU A 104 1.62 -8.88 -6.34
CA LEU A 104 0.98 -7.60 -6.08
C LEU A 104 1.98 -6.45 -6.17
N CYS A 105 1.46 -5.29 -6.58
CA CYS A 105 2.20 -4.04 -6.56
C CYS A 105 1.76 -3.17 -5.38
N PHE A 106 2.73 -2.44 -4.86
CA PHE A 106 2.56 -1.56 -3.72
C PHE A 106 3.18 -0.20 -4.00
N ILE A 107 2.40 0.86 -3.86
CA ILE A 107 2.83 2.25 -4.06
C ILE A 107 2.64 3.00 -2.75
N CYS A 108 3.75 3.38 -2.13
CA CYS A 108 3.74 4.15 -0.89
C CYS A 108 4.17 5.57 -1.14
N ALA A 109 3.45 6.54 -0.58
CA ALA A 109 3.94 7.90 -0.53
C ALA A 109 4.67 8.16 0.78
N LEU A 110 5.95 8.52 0.68
CA LEU A 110 6.79 8.82 1.83
C LEU A 110 7.29 10.26 1.77
N PRO A 111 7.41 10.94 2.91
CA PRO A 111 8.18 12.17 2.98
C PRO A 111 9.60 11.91 2.51
N THR A 112 10.18 12.87 1.78
CA THR A 112 11.52 12.72 1.17
C THR A 112 12.63 12.42 2.21
N GLU A 113 12.40 12.80 3.48
CA GLU A 113 13.27 12.62 4.64
C GLU A 113 13.24 11.18 5.24
N LEU A 114 12.24 10.37 4.91
CA LEU A 114 11.96 9.10 5.59
C LEU A 114 12.53 7.90 4.80
N SER A 115 13.22 6.99 5.49
CA SER A 115 13.93 5.90 4.82
C SER A 115 13.00 4.72 4.45
N ALA A 116 13.22 4.19 3.24
CA ALA A 116 12.43 3.13 2.60
C ALA A 116 12.35 1.74 3.27
N PRO A 117 13.31 1.26 4.11
CA PRO A 117 13.34 -0.16 4.49
C PRO A 117 12.25 -0.55 5.51
N LYS A 118 11.84 0.34 6.42
CA LYS A 118 10.77 0.04 7.40
C LYS A 118 9.38 -0.11 6.76
N VAL A 119 9.19 0.58 5.63
CA VAL A 119 7.92 0.60 4.90
C VAL A 119 7.70 -0.71 4.16
N ARG A 120 8.77 -1.33 3.67
CA ARG A 120 8.69 -2.64 3.00
C ARG A 120 8.27 -3.76 3.95
N SER A 121 8.77 -3.79 5.19
CA SER A 121 8.38 -4.84 6.14
C SER A 121 6.92 -4.72 6.54
N ALA A 122 6.45 -3.51 6.84
CA ALA A 122 5.04 -3.26 7.15
C ALA A 122 4.15 -3.60 5.95
N ALA A 123 4.49 -3.14 4.75
CA ALA A 123 3.74 -3.43 3.54
C ALA A 123 3.65 -4.93 3.23
N VAL A 124 4.75 -5.68 3.38
CA VAL A 124 4.77 -7.14 3.14
C VAL A 124 3.92 -7.88 4.19
N GLU A 125 3.99 -7.49 5.46
CA GLU A 125 3.18 -8.11 6.52
C GLU A 125 1.68 -7.84 6.30
N ILE A 126 1.35 -6.66 5.79
CA ILE A 126 -0.02 -6.29 5.43
C ILE A 126 -0.52 -7.09 4.25
N LEU A 127 0.34 -7.26 3.24
CA LEU A 127 0.04 -8.03 2.04
C LEU A 127 -0.15 -9.52 2.35
N GLN A 128 0.61 -10.07 3.30
CA GLN A 128 0.50 -11.45 3.74
C GLN A 128 -0.75 -11.69 4.61
N ASN A 129 -1.18 -10.69 5.39
CA ASN A 129 -2.35 -10.79 6.24
C ASN A 129 -3.66 -10.41 5.52
N ALA A 130 -3.58 -9.51 4.54
CA ALA A 130 -4.70 -9.15 3.69
C ALA A 130 -4.87 -10.26 2.65
N ASN A 131 -5.93 -11.06 2.80
CA ASN A 131 -6.28 -12.15 1.89
C ASN A 131 -6.81 -11.58 0.55
N ILE A 132 -5.99 -10.81 -0.16
CA ILE A 132 -6.34 -10.08 -1.38
C ILE A 132 -6.34 -11.08 -2.55
N HIS A 133 -7.44 -11.83 -2.65
CA HIS A 133 -7.71 -12.77 -3.75
C HIS A 133 -8.37 -12.10 -4.96
N ALA A 134 -8.68 -10.81 -4.87
CA ALA A 134 -9.44 -10.13 -5.90
C ALA A 134 -8.50 -9.52 -6.95
N ARG A 135 -8.62 -10.01 -8.19
CA ARG A 135 -7.97 -9.47 -9.39
C ARG A 135 -8.46 -8.06 -9.69
N GLU A 136 -7.57 -7.22 -10.25
CA GLU A 136 -7.87 -5.89 -10.79
C GLU A 136 -8.45 -4.90 -9.77
N LYS A 137 -8.07 -5.03 -8.50
CA LYS A 137 -8.53 -4.12 -7.45
C LYS A 137 -7.41 -3.19 -7.03
N VAL A 138 -7.79 -1.94 -6.79
CA VAL A 138 -6.92 -0.97 -6.14
C VAL A 138 -7.43 -0.71 -4.74
N LEU A 139 -6.59 -1.01 -3.75
CA LEU A 139 -6.89 -0.82 -2.34
C LEU A 139 -5.99 0.28 -1.80
N LEU A 140 -6.58 1.24 -1.09
CA LEU A 140 -5.86 2.24 -0.31
C LEU A 140 -5.74 1.75 1.13
N ALA A 141 -4.52 1.64 1.62
CA ALA A 141 -4.18 1.36 3.00
C ALA A 141 -3.58 2.62 3.64
N ASP A 142 -4.05 2.97 4.83
CA ASP A 142 -3.37 3.97 5.66
C ASP A 142 -2.32 3.27 6.53
N LEU A 143 -1.05 3.60 6.33
CA LEU A 143 0.07 3.05 7.11
C LEU A 143 0.61 4.10 8.05
N GLU A 144 1.26 3.67 9.13
CA GLU A 144 1.97 4.58 10.05
C GLU A 144 3.00 5.49 9.35
N CYS A 145 3.51 5.04 8.19
CA CYS A 145 4.50 5.77 7.41
C CYS A 145 3.90 6.68 6.32
N GLY A 146 2.59 6.62 6.10
CA GLY A 146 1.88 7.35 5.05
C GLY A 146 0.92 6.47 4.24
N PRO A 147 0.08 7.09 3.40
CA PRO A 147 -0.90 6.38 2.59
C PRO A 147 -0.19 5.49 1.55
N ALA A 148 -0.77 4.31 1.33
CA ALA A 148 -0.25 3.32 0.41
C ALA A 148 -1.37 2.74 -0.47
N LEU A 149 -1.03 2.41 -1.70
CA LEU A 149 -1.91 1.72 -2.65
C LEU A 149 -1.40 0.31 -2.89
N ILE A 150 -2.31 -0.65 -2.88
CA ILE A 150 -2.07 -2.05 -3.27
C ILE A 150 -2.85 -2.29 -4.56
N ILE A 151 -2.16 -2.83 -5.58
CA ILE A 151 -2.71 -3.09 -6.91
C ILE A 151 -2.51 -4.56 -7.24
N SER A 152 -3.61 -5.24 -7.60
CA SER A 152 -3.64 -6.64 -8.04
C SER A 152 -3.87 -6.83 -9.53
#